data_AF-A0A944ZTI9-F1
#
_entry.id   AF-A0A944ZTI9-F1
#
_cell.length_a   1.000
_cell.length_b   1.000
_cell.length_c   1.000
_cell.angle_alpha   90.00
_cell.angle_beta   90.00
_cell.angle_gamma   90.00
#
_symmetry.space_group_name_H-M   'P 1'
#
loop_
_entity.id
_entity.type
_entity.pdbx_description
1 polymer ?
#
loop_
_entity_poly.entity_id
_entity_poly.type
_entity_poly.pdbx_seq_one_letter_code
_entity_poly.pdbx_strand_id
1 'polypeptide(L)'
;MVFHFSHKLILQRILVASLMLFVVGATEGFAGETKNPVYSNNPIAAEVDGEPIYLDDLKHVRIQEALTQLHEMQTRALKEKILDKLAEKHPELKAEQTPKVTEVEIKKFYEGNSGIKELGSLQKVSAEIRDYLEKSFRQVHIEQQYQNAVRQGWVKVYLTPPNDFHLVAGVGTAMLWAEEKPLSNRRVFVLEYSDFQCPFCKRVQNTLRKLRKSYANEVQFGYRHFPLPFHKEAKVLAQAVECARDQNKFWELQELFYKHISNVANEKEIMRLVKLAGVEDVPAFEACWRKGKYAQRVQNDIREGVELGIQGTPTFILGAYDPESRTVSGKMFSGAVSEEKFVQVIEQFLTSTRSEAKLNR
;
A
#
# COMPACT_ATOMS: atom_id res chain seq x y z
N MET A 1 -35.50 -26.99 -70.67
CA MET A 1 -35.81 -27.40 -69.28
C MET A 1 -35.99 -26.11 -68.48
N VAL A 2 -37.20 -25.67 -68.10
CA VAL A 2 -38.47 -26.41 -67.89
C VAL A 2 -38.28 -27.56 -66.91
N PHE A 3 -38.63 -27.33 -65.65
CA PHE A 3 -39.85 -27.93 -65.11
C PHE A 3 -40.59 -26.92 -64.24
N HIS A 4 -41.91 -27.00 -64.26
CA HIS A 4 -42.85 -26.14 -63.55
C HIS A 4 -43.67 -27.07 -62.64
N PHE A 5 -43.97 -26.65 -61.41
CA PHE A 5 -45.18 -27.13 -60.74
C PHE A 5 -45.71 -26.05 -59.79
N SER A 6 -46.96 -25.67 -60.00
CA SER A 6 -47.78 -24.85 -59.10
C SER A 6 -48.81 -25.79 -58.42
N HIS A 7 -49.33 -25.50 -57.23
CA HIS A 7 -50.67 -24.94 -56.96
C HIS A 7 -50.99 -25.23 -55.47
N LYS A 8 -51.96 -24.61 -54.77
CA LYS A 8 -52.87 -23.44 -54.91
C LYS A 8 -53.51 -23.24 -53.51
N LEU A 9 -54.48 -22.32 -53.38
CA LEU A 9 -55.29 -22.02 -52.17
C LEU A 9 -54.55 -21.19 -51.09
N ILE A 10 -55.19 -20.26 -50.38
CA ILE A 10 -56.39 -19.46 -50.73
C ILE A 10 -56.33 -18.11 -49.98
N LEU A 11 -57.23 -17.17 -50.31
CA LEU A 11 -57.46 -15.95 -49.52
C LEU A 11 -58.66 -16.12 -48.58
N GLN A 12 -58.64 -15.41 -47.44
CA GLN A 12 -59.86 -14.80 -46.92
C GLN A 12 -59.56 -13.40 -46.36
N ARG A 13 -60.47 -12.45 -46.57
CA ARG A 13 -60.40 -11.05 -46.12
C ARG A 13 -61.59 -10.75 -45.21
N ILE A 14 -61.37 -10.05 -44.10
CA ILE A 14 -62.37 -9.20 -43.44
C ILE A 14 -61.70 -7.84 -43.16
N LEU A 15 -62.50 -6.78 -42.95
CA LEU A 15 -62.14 -5.38 -43.25
C LEU A 15 -62.82 -4.41 -42.25
N VAL A 16 -62.23 -3.21 -42.07
CA VAL A 16 -62.85 -1.94 -41.58
C VAL A 16 -62.93 -1.65 -40.05
N ALA A 17 -62.63 -0.38 -39.74
CA ALA A 17 -63.01 0.49 -38.61
C ALA A 17 -62.48 0.28 -37.17
N SER A 18 -61.51 1.15 -36.85
CA SER A 18 -61.44 2.05 -35.68
C SER A 18 -62.56 2.06 -34.64
N LEU A 19 -62.15 2.07 -33.36
CA LEU A 19 -62.75 2.92 -32.33
C LEU A 19 -61.66 3.45 -31.38
N MET A 20 -61.69 4.72 -31.02
CA MET A 20 -60.86 5.27 -29.95
C MET A 20 -61.42 4.86 -28.59
N LEU A 21 -60.54 4.57 -27.62
CA LEU A 21 -60.89 4.58 -26.21
C LEU A 21 -59.72 5.13 -25.39
N PHE A 22 -59.96 6.25 -24.70
CA PHE A 22 -59.03 6.84 -23.75
C PHE A 22 -58.92 5.94 -22.52
N VAL A 23 -57.69 5.64 -22.09
CA VAL A 23 -57.38 5.31 -20.69
C VAL A 23 -56.19 6.15 -20.27
N VAL A 24 -56.44 7.17 -19.44
CA VAL A 24 -55.37 7.92 -18.76
C VAL A 24 -54.91 7.09 -17.57
N GLY A 25 -53.83 6.33 -17.76
CA GLY A 25 -53.12 5.65 -16.68
C GLY A 25 -52.01 6.55 -16.15
N ALA A 26 -52.27 7.33 -15.11
CA ALA A 26 -51.23 8.08 -14.42
C ALA A 26 -50.46 7.16 -13.44
N THR A 27 -49.17 6.98 -13.67
CA THR A 27 -48.21 6.58 -12.63
C THR A 27 -47.20 7.69 -12.48
N GLU A 28 -47.32 8.44 -11.39
CA GLU A 28 -46.47 9.58 -11.08
C GLU A 28 -45.06 9.14 -10.66
N GLY A 29 -44.11 10.09 -10.66
CA GLY A 29 -43.01 10.06 -9.70
C GLY A 29 -41.82 9.13 -9.99
N PHE A 30 -40.99 9.51 -10.96
CA PHE A 30 -39.54 9.58 -10.72
C PHE A 30 -38.92 10.83 -11.37
N ALA A 31 -39.56 11.98 -11.15
CA ALA A 31 -38.88 13.28 -11.20
C ALA A 31 -37.98 13.39 -9.96
N GLY A 32 -36.85 12.68 -9.98
CA GLY A 32 -35.85 12.75 -8.90
C GLY A 32 -35.25 14.15 -8.85
N GLU A 33 -35.55 14.91 -7.80
CA GLU A 33 -34.83 16.15 -7.50
C GLU A 33 -33.35 15.82 -7.32
N THR A 34 -32.50 16.15 -8.30
CA THR A 34 -31.05 16.18 -8.13
C THR A 34 -30.67 17.38 -7.26
N LYS A 35 -31.03 17.32 -5.98
CA LYS A 35 -30.53 18.22 -4.95
C LYS A 35 -29.01 18.22 -5.02
N ASN A 36 -28.42 19.42 -4.94
CA ASN A 36 -26.98 19.64 -5.10
C ASN A 36 -26.17 18.58 -4.32
N PRO A 37 -25.07 18.07 -4.89
CA PRO A 37 -24.29 17.00 -4.26
C PRO A 37 -23.89 17.42 -2.85
N VAL A 38 -24.41 16.67 -1.86
CA VAL A 38 -23.92 16.75 -0.48
C VAL A 38 -22.41 16.49 -0.53
N TYR A 39 -21.62 17.33 0.13
CA TYR A 39 -20.16 17.19 0.19
C TYR A 39 -19.78 15.84 0.80
N SER A 40 -19.60 14.84 -0.07
CA SER A 40 -19.12 13.51 0.30
C SER A 40 -17.60 13.48 0.18
N ASN A 41 -16.95 12.91 1.19
CA ASN A 41 -15.53 12.58 1.12
C ASN A 41 -15.23 11.45 0.11
N ASN A 42 -16.28 10.74 -0.33
CA ASN A 42 -16.22 9.71 -1.35
C ASN A 42 -17.46 9.84 -2.28
N PRO A 43 -17.41 10.68 -3.33
CA PRO A 43 -18.51 10.82 -4.29
C PRO A 43 -18.58 9.64 -5.27
N ILE A 44 -19.73 9.43 -5.89
CA ILE A 44 -19.87 8.52 -7.04
C ILE A 44 -19.08 9.12 -8.22
N ALA A 45 -18.20 8.32 -8.82
CA ALA A 45 -17.36 8.68 -9.96
C ALA A 45 -17.97 8.20 -11.30
N ALA A 46 -18.69 7.06 -11.29
CA ALA A 46 -19.46 6.55 -12.42
C ALA A 46 -20.58 5.60 -11.93
N GLU A 47 -21.48 5.19 -12.83
CA GLU A 47 -22.49 4.16 -12.58
C GLU A 47 -22.53 3.22 -13.79
N VAL A 48 -22.62 1.91 -13.55
CA VAL A 48 -22.61 0.87 -14.60
C VAL A 48 -23.74 -0.12 -14.32
N ASP A 49 -24.71 -0.20 -15.22
CA ASP A 49 -25.92 -1.05 -15.09
C ASP A 49 -26.69 -0.89 -13.77
N GLY A 50 -26.58 0.28 -13.12
CA GLY A 50 -27.18 0.62 -11.83
C GLY A 50 -26.25 0.47 -10.62
N GLU A 51 -25.05 -0.11 -10.79
CA GLU A 51 -24.04 -0.24 -9.73
C GLU A 51 -23.09 0.99 -9.72
N PRO A 52 -22.98 1.72 -8.60
CA PRO A 52 -22.12 2.91 -8.51
C PRO A 52 -20.65 2.53 -8.28
N ILE A 53 -19.76 3.14 -9.06
CA ILE A 53 -18.31 3.19 -8.83
C ILE A 53 -18.02 4.50 -8.11
N TYR A 54 -17.37 4.44 -6.95
CA TYR A 54 -17.02 5.60 -6.14
C TYR A 54 -15.58 6.09 -6.41
N LEU A 55 -15.28 7.33 -6.00
CA LEU A 55 -13.93 7.90 -6.11
C LEU A 55 -12.88 7.06 -5.37
N ASP A 56 -13.27 6.44 -4.24
CA ASP A 56 -12.44 5.53 -3.47
C ASP A 56 -12.13 4.21 -4.19
N ASP A 57 -12.94 3.78 -5.16
CA ASP A 57 -12.68 2.58 -5.97
C ASP A 57 -11.59 2.86 -7.03
N LEU A 58 -11.27 4.14 -7.26
CA LEU A 58 -10.16 4.60 -8.09
C LEU A 58 -8.83 4.68 -7.32
N LYS A 59 -8.77 4.22 -6.05
CA LYS A 59 -7.53 4.16 -5.25
C LYS A 59 -6.48 3.31 -5.95
N HIS A 60 -5.39 3.96 -6.37
CA HIS A 60 -4.26 3.32 -7.02
C HIS A 60 -2.95 3.94 -6.55
N VAL A 61 -1.88 3.12 -6.44
CA VAL A 61 -0.58 3.55 -5.88
C VAL A 61 -0.06 4.82 -6.56
N ARG A 62 -0.10 4.89 -7.90
CA ARG A 62 0.33 6.10 -8.66
C ARG A 62 -0.49 7.36 -8.36
N ILE A 63 -1.76 7.21 -7.99
CA ILE A 63 -2.61 8.35 -7.60
C ILE A 63 -2.22 8.82 -6.20
N GLN A 64 -1.94 7.91 -5.27
CA GLN A 64 -1.41 8.28 -3.95
C GLN A 64 0.01 8.88 -4.04
N GLU A 65 0.87 8.39 -4.93
CA GLU A 65 2.17 9.01 -5.25
C GLU A 65 1.99 10.44 -5.76
N ALA A 66 1.07 10.67 -6.71
CA ALA A 66 0.78 12.00 -7.23
C ALA A 66 0.17 12.94 -6.18
N LEU A 67 -0.74 12.46 -5.32
CA LEU A 67 -1.29 13.22 -4.18
C LEU A 67 -0.21 13.57 -3.16
N THR A 68 0.74 12.66 -2.91
CA THR A 68 1.89 12.90 -2.02
C THR A 68 2.81 13.96 -2.60
N GLN A 69 3.18 13.86 -3.89
CA GLN A 69 3.99 14.86 -4.59
C GLN A 69 3.31 16.24 -4.62
N LEU A 70 2.00 16.29 -4.88
CA LEU A 70 1.20 17.52 -4.82
C LEU A 70 1.25 18.15 -3.43
N HIS A 71 1.14 17.35 -2.36
CA HIS A 71 1.21 17.84 -0.99
C HIS A 71 2.63 18.28 -0.59
N GLU A 72 3.69 17.64 -1.07
CA GLU A 72 5.07 18.10 -0.90
C GLU A 72 5.29 19.47 -1.59
N MET A 73 4.77 19.63 -2.81
CA MET A 73 4.81 20.90 -3.56
C MET A 73 4.02 22.00 -2.83
N GLN A 74 2.80 21.70 -2.38
CA GLN A 74 1.97 22.61 -1.57
C GLN A 74 2.67 23.00 -0.26
N THR A 75 3.29 22.03 0.43
CA THR A 75 4.02 22.26 1.68
C THR A 75 5.23 23.16 1.47
N ARG A 76 6.01 22.96 0.39
CA ARG A 76 7.14 23.84 0.04
C ARG A 76 6.67 25.26 -0.26
N ALA A 77 5.66 25.42 -1.10
CA ALA A 77 5.08 26.73 -1.44
C ALA A 77 4.48 27.43 -0.21
N LEU A 78 3.83 26.69 0.69
CA LEU A 78 3.28 27.20 1.93
C LEU A 78 4.37 27.70 2.89
N LYS A 79 5.51 26.99 3.01
CA LYS A 79 6.65 27.44 3.83
C LYS A 79 7.21 28.77 3.34
N GLU A 80 7.45 28.90 2.03
CA GLU A 80 7.88 30.16 1.43
C GLU A 80 6.85 31.27 1.68
N LYS A 81 5.56 30.99 1.45
CA LYS A 81 4.49 32.00 1.64
C LYS A 81 4.25 32.41 3.09
N ILE A 82 4.57 31.55 4.06
CA ILE A 82 4.55 31.86 5.49
C ILE A 82 5.68 32.84 5.84
N LEU A 83 6.89 32.61 5.34
CA LEU A 83 8.03 33.50 5.58
C LEU A 83 7.81 34.87 4.94
N ASP A 84 7.32 34.94 3.68
CA ASP A 84 6.92 36.19 3.03
C ASP A 84 6.00 37.04 3.91
N LYS A 85 4.98 36.40 4.50
CA LYS A 85 3.95 37.09 5.30
C LYS A 85 4.45 37.48 6.69
N LEU A 86 5.36 36.71 7.28
CA LEU A 86 6.00 37.09 8.54
C LEU A 86 7.03 38.20 8.33
N ALA A 87 7.67 38.28 7.16
CA ALA A 87 8.68 39.29 6.83
C ALA A 87 8.18 40.75 6.83
N GLU A 88 6.86 40.97 6.85
CA GLU A 88 6.23 42.26 7.13
C GLU A 88 6.52 42.78 8.55
N LYS A 89 6.69 41.86 9.51
CA LYS A 89 6.92 42.14 10.95
C LYS A 89 8.28 41.65 11.45
N HIS A 90 8.88 40.73 10.71
CA HIS A 90 10.13 40.03 11.02
C HIS A 90 11.10 40.13 9.82
N PRO A 91 11.71 41.31 9.56
CA PRO A 91 12.56 41.53 8.39
C PRO A 91 13.76 40.57 8.27
N GLU A 92 14.13 39.91 9.37
CA GLU A 92 15.11 38.81 9.45
C GLU A 92 14.72 37.55 8.65
N LEU A 93 13.44 37.38 8.30
CA LEU A 93 12.92 36.22 7.55
C LEU A 93 12.87 36.43 6.03
N LYS A 94 13.37 37.57 5.53
CA LYS A 94 13.32 37.94 4.11
C LYS A 94 14.19 37.03 3.24
N ALA A 95 13.67 36.65 2.06
CA ALA A 95 14.31 35.71 1.15
C ALA A 95 15.69 36.19 0.64
N GLU A 96 15.95 37.51 0.63
CA GLU A 96 17.25 38.08 0.26
C GLU A 96 18.38 37.74 1.26
N GLN A 97 18.06 37.17 2.43
CA GLN A 97 19.04 36.75 3.44
C GLN A 97 19.56 35.31 3.27
N THR A 98 19.21 34.62 2.18
CA THR A 98 19.76 33.29 1.87
C THR A 98 21.28 33.33 1.68
N PRO A 99 22.05 32.38 2.25
CA PRO A 99 23.49 32.28 2.04
C PRO A 99 23.86 32.20 0.55
N LYS A 100 24.82 33.02 0.12
CA LYS A 100 25.37 33.00 -1.25
C LYS A 100 26.43 31.92 -1.37
N VAL A 101 26.39 31.18 -2.48
CA VAL A 101 27.37 30.12 -2.77
C VAL A 101 28.71 30.73 -3.15
N THR A 102 29.79 30.18 -2.60
CA THR A 102 31.17 30.60 -2.87
C THR A 102 31.88 29.65 -3.85
N GLU A 103 32.91 30.15 -4.53
CA GLU A 103 33.78 29.32 -5.38
C GLU A 103 34.47 28.18 -4.61
N VAL A 104 34.66 28.34 -3.29
CA VAL A 104 35.18 27.28 -2.41
C VAL A 104 34.18 26.12 -2.29
N GLU A 105 32.89 26.42 -2.20
CA GLU A 105 31.83 25.40 -2.12
C GLU A 105 31.57 24.73 -3.47
N ILE A 106 31.59 25.50 -4.56
CA ILE A 106 31.52 24.97 -5.94
C ILE A 106 32.68 24.00 -6.20
N LYS A 107 33.91 24.41 -5.86
CA LYS A 107 35.10 23.56 -5.98
C LYS A 107 34.98 22.31 -5.10
N LYS A 108 34.62 22.46 -3.82
CA LYS A 108 34.43 21.33 -2.88
C LYS A 108 33.38 20.34 -3.35
N PHE A 109 32.27 20.82 -3.92
CA PHE A 109 31.21 19.99 -4.47
C PHE A 109 31.67 19.22 -5.72
N TYR A 110 32.39 19.88 -6.64
CA TYR A 110 33.00 19.23 -7.80
C TYR A 110 34.07 18.19 -7.40
N GLU A 111 34.92 18.51 -6.43
CA GLU A 111 35.98 17.60 -5.96
C GLU A 111 35.41 16.37 -5.25
N GLY A 112 34.34 16.54 -4.46
CA GLY A 112 33.67 15.47 -3.73
C GLY A 112 32.75 14.55 -4.55
N ASN A 113 32.23 15.01 -5.70
CA ASN A 113 31.32 14.22 -6.54
C ASN A 113 32.04 13.72 -7.80
N SER A 114 32.39 12.43 -7.84
CA SER A 114 33.11 11.81 -8.97
C SER A 114 32.36 11.93 -10.30
N GLY A 115 31.07 11.58 -10.35
CA GLY A 115 30.27 11.58 -11.58
C GLY A 115 30.10 12.96 -12.24
N ILE A 116 30.27 14.07 -11.50
CA ILE A 116 30.22 15.41 -12.09
C ILE A 116 31.44 15.67 -12.98
N LYS A 117 32.57 15.00 -12.71
CA LYS A 117 33.82 15.13 -13.48
C LYS A 117 33.70 14.48 -14.88
N GLU A 118 32.71 13.62 -15.08
CA GLU A 118 32.36 13.02 -16.37
C GLU A 118 31.62 14.03 -17.29
N LEU A 119 30.92 15.01 -16.69
CA LEU A 119 30.23 16.08 -17.43
C LEU A 119 31.21 17.14 -17.97
N GLY A 120 32.40 17.26 -17.38
CA GLY A 120 33.52 18.06 -17.88
C GLY A 120 34.33 18.73 -16.77
N SER A 121 35.20 19.67 -17.16
CA SER A 121 36.05 20.41 -16.21
C SER A 121 35.23 21.33 -15.30
N LEU A 122 35.76 21.60 -14.09
CA LEU A 122 35.17 22.51 -13.11
C LEU A 122 34.69 23.83 -13.73
N GLN A 123 35.48 24.44 -14.63
CA GLN A 123 35.11 25.69 -15.29
C GLN A 123 33.82 25.55 -16.12
N LYS A 124 33.65 24.45 -16.85
CA LYS A 124 32.47 24.15 -17.69
C LYS A 124 31.20 23.99 -16.84
N VAL A 125 31.28 23.23 -15.74
CA VAL A 125 30.12 22.89 -14.91
C VAL A 125 29.88 23.85 -13.73
N SER A 126 30.76 24.83 -13.51
CA SER A 126 30.71 25.77 -12.37
C SER A 126 29.38 26.51 -12.24
N ALA A 127 28.74 26.87 -13.36
CA ALA A 127 27.45 27.56 -13.37
C ALA A 127 26.29 26.64 -12.92
N GLU A 128 26.26 25.40 -13.40
CA GLU A 128 25.25 24.39 -13.04
C GLU A 128 25.38 23.99 -11.57
N ILE A 129 26.62 23.82 -11.08
CA ILE A 129 26.89 23.57 -9.66
C ILE A 129 26.44 24.76 -8.80
N ARG A 130 26.68 26.00 -9.23
CA ARG A 130 26.26 27.20 -8.48
C ARG A 130 24.73 27.26 -8.37
N ASP A 131 24.01 27.11 -9.47
CA ASP A 131 22.54 27.07 -9.50
C ASP A 131 21.96 25.96 -8.60
N TYR A 132 22.53 24.75 -8.65
CA TYR A 132 22.14 23.64 -7.76
C TYR A 132 22.38 23.96 -6.28
N LEU A 133 23.57 24.48 -5.94
CA LEU A 133 23.92 24.82 -4.56
C LEU A 133 23.09 26.01 -4.04
N GLU A 134 22.80 27.02 -4.86
CA GLU A 134 21.97 28.17 -4.48
C GLU A 134 20.53 27.73 -4.19
N LYS A 135 19.96 26.85 -5.03
CA LYS A 135 18.64 26.22 -4.78
C LYS A 135 18.64 25.39 -3.49
N SER A 136 19.70 24.60 -3.27
CA SER A 136 19.87 23.80 -2.06
C SER A 136 19.96 24.66 -0.79
N PHE A 137 20.83 25.67 -0.79
CA PHE A 137 21.02 26.60 0.33
C PHE A 137 19.74 27.40 0.62
N ARG A 138 19.03 27.86 -0.43
CA ARG A 138 17.71 28.50 -0.28
C ARG A 138 16.71 27.60 0.42
N GLN A 139 16.57 26.34 0.01
CA GLN A 139 15.63 25.40 0.64
C GLN A 139 16.01 25.07 2.10
N VAL A 140 17.31 24.89 2.41
CA VAL A 140 17.79 24.67 3.79
C VAL A 140 17.52 25.90 4.67
N HIS A 141 17.74 27.11 4.16
CA HIS A 141 17.45 28.36 4.88
C HIS A 141 15.94 28.54 5.13
N ILE A 142 15.09 28.30 4.12
CA ILE A 142 13.63 28.32 4.27
C ILE A 142 13.17 27.35 5.37
N GLU A 143 13.70 26.12 5.38
CA GLU A 143 13.35 25.14 6.42
C GLU A 143 13.76 25.63 7.82
N GLN A 144 14.99 26.12 7.98
CA GLN A 144 15.49 26.61 9.27
C GLN A 144 14.64 27.76 9.83
N GLN A 145 14.28 28.72 8.97
CA GLN A 145 13.45 29.87 9.37
C GLN A 145 11.99 29.47 9.63
N TYR A 146 11.41 28.59 8.82
CA TYR A 146 10.07 28.05 9.04
C TYR A 146 9.98 27.31 10.38
N GLN A 147 10.95 26.42 10.66
CA GLN A 147 11.04 25.71 11.94
C GLN A 147 11.26 26.67 13.12
N ASN A 148 11.91 27.82 12.91
CA ASN A 148 12.01 28.86 13.93
C ASN A 148 10.66 29.53 14.19
N ALA A 149 9.97 30.00 13.15
CA ALA A 149 8.66 30.64 13.26
C ALA A 149 7.59 29.71 13.90
N VAL A 150 7.66 28.41 13.64
CA VAL A 150 6.84 27.40 14.33
C VAL A 150 7.18 27.31 15.83
N ARG A 151 8.46 27.25 16.21
CA ARG A 151 8.87 27.25 17.64
C ARG A 151 8.47 28.52 18.39
N GLN A 152 8.45 29.67 17.72
CA GLN A 152 7.98 30.94 18.31
C GLN A 152 6.44 31.05 18.39
N GLY A 153 5.70 30.05 17.90
CA GLY A 153 4.23 30.06 17.89
C GLY A 153 3.61 31.03 16.87
N TRP A 154 4.41 31.64 15.98
CA TRP A 154 3.95 32.58 14.96
C TRP A 154 3.14 31.91 13.83
N VAL A 155 3.21 30.59 13.74
CA VAL A 155 2.65 29.79 12.64
C VAL A 155 1.74 28.70 13.19
N LYS A 156 0.50 28.67 12.70
CA LYS A 156 -0.41 27.51 12.86
C LYS A 156 -0.80 27.01 11.47
N VAL A 157 -0.33 25.80 11.13
CA VAL A 157 -0.59 25.17 9.83
C VAL A 157 -1.89 24.36 9.89
N TYR A 158 -2.73 24.51 8.86
CA TYR A 158 -3.94 23.73 8.64
C TYR A 158 -3.89 22.86 7.37
N LEU A 159 -2.80 22.95 6.60
CA LEU A 159 -2.52 22.01 5.50
C LEU A 159 -2.17 20.65 6.12
N THR A 160 -3.13 19.74 6.13
CA THR A 160 -2.88 18.32 6.41
C THR A 160 -2.19 17.66 5.21
N PRO A 161 -1.55 16.49 5.39
CA PRO A 161 -1.39 15.57 4.26
C PRO A 161 -2.74 15.30 3.59
N PRO A 162 -2.78 14.83 2.33
CA PRO A 162 -3.97 14.16 1.82
C PRO A 162 -4.33 13.07 2.84
N ASN A 163 -5.63 12.88 3.12
CA ASN A 163 -6.07 11.82 4.00
C ASN A 163 -5.35 10.54 3.59
N ASP A 164 -4.54 9.96 4.48
CA ASP A 164 -3.86 8.70 4.19
C ASP A 164 -4.95 7.74 3.72
N PHE A 165 -4.88 7.28 2.47
CA PHE A 165 -5.73 6.20 2.00
C PHE A 165 -5.33 4.96 2.80
N HIS A 166 -5.89 4.83 4.00
CA HIS A 166 -5.71 3.71 4.89
C HIS A 166 -6.21 2.49 4.15
N LEU A 167 -5.24 1.73 3.64
CA LEU A 167 -5.51 0.58 2.82
C LEU A 167 -6.00 -0.52 3.76
N VAL A 168 -7.28 -0.85 3.62
CA VAL A 168 -7.98 -1.81 4.48
C VAL A 168 -7.67 -3.21 3.95
N ALA A 169 -6.70 -3.86 4.57
CA ALA A 169 -6.31 -5.22 4.20
C ALA A 169 -7.03 -6.24 5.11
N GLY A 170 -7.71 -7.21 4.51
CA GLY A 170 -8.12 -8.40 5.23
C GLY A 170 -6.89 -9.17 5.74
N VAL A 171 -6.88 -9.53 7.02
CA VAL A 171 -5.89 -10.48 7.56
C VAL A 171 -6.07 -11.86 6.92
N GLY A 172 -7.32 -12.22 6.59
CA GLY A 172 -7.64 -13.40 5.78
C GLY A 172 -7.01 -14.68 6.32
N THR A 173 -6.29 -15.36 5.43
CA THR A 173 -5.57 -16.63 5.66
C THR A 173 -4.20 -16.51 6.31
N ALA A 174 -3.76 -15.31 6.73
CA ALA A 174 -2.44 -15.10 7.32
C ALA A 174 -2.13 -16.06 8.49
N MET A 175 -0.87 -16.48 8.63
CA MET A 175 -0.40 -17.09 9.87
C MET A 175 -0.05 -15.98 10.87
N LEU A 176 -0.56 -16.06 12.09
CA LEU A 176 -0.28 -15.07 13.14
C LEU A 176 0.84 -15.54 14.06
N TRP A 177 1.66 -14.60 14.54
CA TRP A 177 2.86 -14.91 15.33
C TRP A 177 2.57 -15.37 16.77
N ALA A 178 1.36 -15.12 17.30
CA ALA A 178 1.06 -15.33 18.72
C ALA A 178 -0.45 -15.44 18.99
N GLU A 179 -1.09 -16.48 18.41
CA GLU A 179 -2.55 -16.74 18.52
C GLU A 179 -2.99 -17.08 19.96
N GLU A 180 -2.09 -17.62 20.78
CA GLU A 180 -2.37 -18.05 22.17
C GLU A 180 -2.66 -16.91 23.16
N LYS A 181 -2.41 -15.64 22.79
CA LYS A 181 -2.77 -14.48 23.60
C LYS A 181 -4.00 -13.78 23.00
N PRO A 182 -5.06 -13.51 23.78
CA PRO A 182 -6.26 -12.84 23.28
C PRO A 182 -5.95 -11.56 22.49
N LEU A 183 -6.47 -11.50 21.26
CA LEU A 183 -6.22 -10.39 20.32
C LEU A 183 -6.84 -9.05 20.80
N SER A 184 -7.71 -9.07 21.80
CA SER A 184 -8.50 -7.93 22.28
C SER A 184 -7.70 -6.66 22.58
N ASN A 185 -6.42 -6.81 22.98
CA ASN A 185 -5.57 -5.69 23.39
C ASN A 185 -4.58 -5.24 22.29
N ARG A 186 -4.39 -6.02 21.22
CA ARG A 186 -3.45 -5.70 20.13
C ARG A 186 -4.13 -4.89 19.03
N ARG A 187 -4.41 -3.60 19.31
CA ARG A 187 -5.09 -2.68 18.37
C ARG A 187 -4.21 -2.18 17.21
N VAL A 188 -3.00 -2.70 17.06
CA VAL A 188 -2.08 -2.40 15.93
C VAL A 188 -1.58 -3.70 15.32
N PHE A 189 -1.49 -3.74 13.99
CA PHE A 189 -1.09 -4.94 13.23
C PHE A 189 0.05 -4.63 12.24
N VAL A 190 0.95 -5.60 12.03
CA VAL A 190 1.96 -5.65 10.96
C VAL A 190 1.68 -6.88 10.10
N LEU A 191 1.14 -6.68 8.89
CA LEU A 191 0.83 -7.74 7.93
C LEU A 191 1.92 -7.80 6.85
N GLU A 192 2.70 -8.87 6.83
CA GLU A 192 3.77 -9.11 5.87
C GLU A 192 3.27 -9.97 4.69
N TYR A 193 3.39 -9.46 3.46
CA TYR A 193 3.29 -10.23 2.21
C TYR A 193 4.71 -10.57 1.73
N SER A 194 5.02 -11.87 1.66
CA SER A 194 6.41 -12.35 1.59
C SER A 194 6.60 -13.54 0.63
N ASP A 195 7.85 -13.80 0.27
CA ASP A 195 8.26 -14.80 -0.71
C ASP A 195 9.58 -15.49 -0.27
N PHE A 196 9.56 -16.82 -0.19
CA PHE A 196 10.69 -17.64 0.27
C PHE A 196 11.95 -17.59 -0.61
N GLN A 197 11.84 -17.20 -1.87
CA GLN A 197 12.99 -17.01 -2.77
C GLN A 197 13.48 -15.55 -2.79
N CYS A 198 12.72 -14.60 -2.24
CA CYS A 198 13.11 -13.20 -2.24
C CYS A 198 14.24 -12.88 -1.23
N PRO A 199 15.39 -12.34 -1.67
CA PRO A 199 16.52 -12.03 -0.78
C PRO A 199 16.24 -10.85 0.16
N PHE A 200 15.25 -10.01 -0.12
CA PHE A 200 14.81 -8.94 0.77
C PHE A 200 13.89 -9.47 1.89
N CYS A 201 13.05 -10.48 1.60
CA CYS A 201 12.23 -11.17 2.60
C CYS A 201 13.13 -11.89 3.63
N LYS A 202 14.13 -12.64 3.15
CA LYS A 202 15.18 -13.24 4.00
C LYS A 202 15.88 -12.22 4.91
N ARG A 203 16.12 -11.00 4.41
CA ARG A 203 16.84 -9.94 5.12
C ARG A 203 16.02 -9.34 6.26
N VAL A 204 14.74 -9.05 6.03
CA VAL A 204 13.87 -8.31 6.96
C VAL A 204 13.40 -9.16 8.15
N GLN A 205 13.42 -10.50 8.07
CA GLN A 205 13.05 -11.36 9.21
C GLN A 205 13.92 -11.10 10.47
N ASN A 206 15.17 -10.64 10.34
CA ASN A 206 15.98 -10.23 11.50
C ASN A 206 15.38 -9.01 12.21
N THR A 207 14.91 -8.01 11.46
CA THR A 207 14.20 -6.83 11.97
C THR A 207 12.88 -7.24 12.63
N LEU A 208 12.10 -8.08 11.93
CA LEU A 208 10.80 -8.57 12.44
C LEU A 208 10.96 -9.40 13.72
N ARG A 209 12.02 -10.23 13.85
CA ARG A 209 12.30 -10.98 15.08
C ARG A 209 12.53 -10.07 16.30
N LYS A 210 13.18 -8.90 16.10
CA LYS A 210 13.33 -7.89 17.16
C LYS A 210 11.99 -7.23 17.48
N LEU A 211 11.26 -6.74 16.48
CA LEU A 211 9.98 -6.04 16.65
C LEU A 211 8.93 -6.92 17.33
N ARG A 212 8.83 -8.20 16.92
CA ARG A 212 7.96 -9.22 17.55
C ARG A 212 8.31 -9.47 19.03
N LYS A 213 9.56 -9.22 19.45
CA LYS A 213 9.97 -9.27 20.86
C LYS A 213 9.65 -7.98 21.60
N SER A 214 9.98 -6.81 21.03
CA SER A 214 9.75 -5.51 21.66
C SER A 214 8.26 -5.20 21.86
N TYR A 215 7.42 -5.51 20.87
CA TYR A 215 5.99 -5.17 20.86
C TYR A 215 5.07 -6.36 21.16
N ALA A 216 5.58 -7.42 21.80
CA ALA A 216 4.91 -8.72 21.95
C ALA A 216 3.49 -8.70 22.57
N ASN A 217 3.16 -7.65 23.32
CA ASN A 217 1.85 -7.47 23.98
C ASN A 217 0.96 -6.40 23.31
N GLU A 218 1.47 -5.64 22.33
CA GLU A 218 0.82 -4.44 21.79
C GLU A 218 0.54 -4.50 20.29
N VAL A 219 1.45 -5.13 19.53
CA VAL A 219 1.34 -5.28 18.07
C VAL A 219 1.12 -6.74 17.71
N GLN A 220 0.14 -7.01 16.86
CA GLN A 220 -0.03 -8.31 16.23
C GLN A 220 0.81 -8.37 14.94
N PHE A 221 1.46 -9.51 14.70
CA PHE A 221 2.18 -9.77 13.46
C PHE A 221 1.51 -10.92 12.70
N GLY A 222 1.39 -10.79 11.38
CA GLY A 222 0.85 -11.82 10.49
C GLY A 222 1.66 -11.93 9.19
N TYR A 223 1.67 -13.12 8.59
CA TYR A 223 2.37 -13.45 7.35
C TYR A 223 1.38 -13.99 6.31
N ARG A 224 1.42 -13.46 5.08
CA ARG A 224 0.72 -13.95 3.89
C ARG A 224 1.71 -14.26 2.77
N HIS A 225 1.37 -15.25 1.95
CA HIS A 225 2.18 -15.69 0.82
C HIS A 225 1.98 -14.77 -0.38
N PHE A 226 3.04 -14.18 -0.90
CA PHE A 226 3.03 -13.48 -2.19
C PHE A 226 4.14 -13.98 -3.16
N PRO A 227 4.18 -15.29 -3.50
CA PRO A 227 5.07 -15.83 -4.53
C PRO A 227 5.05 -15.04 -5.85
N LEU A 228 6.19 -14.42 -6.19
CA LEU A 228 6.34 -13.64 -7.41
C LEU A 228 6.44 -14.57 -8.64
N PRO A 229 5.90 -14.17 -9.81
CA PRO A 229 5.77 -15.06 -10.97
C PRO A 229 7.11 -15.53 -11.56
N PHE A 230 8.21 -14.85 -11.26
CA PHE A 230 9.57 -15.24 -11.66
C PHE A 230 10.28 -16.14 -10.63
N HIS A 231 9.72 -16.31 -9.42
CA HIS A 231 10.23 -17.23 -8.40
C HIS A 231 9.53 -18.59 -8.52
N LYS A 232 10.10 -19.47 -9.35
CA LYS A 232 9.53 -20.77 -9.74
C LYS A 232 9.10 -21.65 -8.56
N GLU A 233 9.92 -21.69 -7.51
CA GLU A 233 9.71 -22.57 -6.36
C GLU A 233 8.86 -21.92 -5.27
N ALA A 234 8.71 -20.59 -5.25
CA ALA A 234 8.05 -19.88 -4.16
C ALA A 234 6.61 -20.34 -3.91
N LYS A 235 5.85 -20.68 -4.97
CA LYS A 235 4.49 -21.25 -4.83
C LYS A 235 4.48 -22.66 -4.21
N VAL A 236 5.51 -23.46 -4.44
CA VAL A 236 5.66 -24.81 -3.90
C VAL A 236 6.14 -24.77 -2.44
N LEU A 237 7.01 -23.81 -2.12
CA LEU A 237 7.48 -23.53 -0.76
C LEU A 237 6.35 -22.97 0.12
N ALA A 238 5.56 -22.01 -0.38
CA ALA A 238 4.38 -21.50 0.32
C ALA A 238 3.41 -22.63 0.73
N GLN A 239 3.12 -23.55 -0.19
CA GLN A 239 2.29 -24.73 0.10
C GLN A 239 2.93 -25.69 1.11
N ALA A 240 4.26 -25.89 1.07
CA ALA A 240 4.96 -26.69 2.07
C ALA A 240 4.83 -26.08 3.47
N VAL A 241 4.96 -24.77 3.64
CA VAL A 241 4.81 -24.14 4.98
C VAL A 241 3.36 -24.19 5.46
N GLU A 242 2.35 -24.07 4.58
CA GLU A 242 0.95 -24.33 4.95
C GLU A 242 0.69 -25.82 5.30
N CYS A 243 1.36 -26.78 4.66
CA CYS A 243 1.29 -28.19 5.09
C CYS A 243 1.98 -28.46 6.43
N ALA A 244 3.00 -27.67 6.80
CA ALA A 244 3.58 -27.69 8.15
C ALA A 244 2.67 -27.01 9.19
N ARG A 245 1.84 -26.04 8.78
CA ARG A 245 0.83 -25.38 9.63
C ARG A 245 -0.19 -26.36 10.20
N ASP A 246 -0.56 -27.41 9.45
CA ASP A 246 -1.43 -28.49 9.93
C ASP A 246 -0.87 -29.21 11.18
N GLN A 247 0.43 -29.11 11.45
CA GLN A 247 1.12 -29.67 12.61
C GLN A 247 1.75 -28.58 13.49
N ASN A 248 1.27 -27.34 13.39
CA ASN A 248 1.78 -26.14 14.08
C ASN A 248 3.24 -25.74 13.76
N LYS A 249 3.85 -26.30 12.71
CA LYS A 249 5.26 -26.08 12.32
C LYS A 249 5.48 -25.02 11.24
N PHE A 250 4.55 -24.08 11.10
CA PHE A 250 4.65 -22.99 10.13
C PHE A 250 5.92 -22.16 10.37
N TRP A 251 6.13 -21.67 11.60
CA TRP A 251 7.16 -20.66 11.88
C TRP A 251 8.57 -21.25 11.83
N GLU A 252 8.75 -22.47 12.32
CA GLU A 252 10.02 -23.22 12.25
C GLU A 252 10.41 -23.53 10.81
N LEU A 253 9.48 -24.02 9.98
CA LEU A 253 9.78 -24.31 8.57
C LEU A 253 10.01 -23.03 7.76
N GLN A 254 9.28 -21.95 8.06
CA GLN A 254 9.50 -20.61 7.50
C GLN A 254 10.92 -20.08 7.77
N GLU A 255 11.44 -20.22 9.01
CA GLU A 255 12.80 -19.76 9.33
C GLU A 255 13.86 -20.66 8.68
N LEU A 256 13.64 -21.97 8.65
CA LEU A 256 14.51 -22.91 7.97
C LEU A 256 14.56 -22.69 6.45
N PHE A 257 13.43 -22.38 5.80
CA PHE A 257 13.38 -22.04 4.38
C PHE A 257 14.16 -20.76 4.10
N TYR A 258 13.90 -19.66 4.81
CA TYR A 258 14.69 -18.45 4.62
C TYR A 258 16.17 -18.66 4.92
N LYS A 259 16.53 -19.50 5.88
CA LYS A 259 17.93 -19.78 6.23
C LYS A 259 18.64 -20.59 5.14
N HIS A 260 18.06 -21.71 4.70
CA HIS A 260 18.74 -22.75 3.93
C HIS A 260 18.37 -22.82 2.44
N ILE A 261 17.17 -22.41 2.03
CA ILE A 261 16.76 -22.51 0.62
C ILE A 261 17.36 -21.35 -0.21
N SER A 262 17.58 -21.65 -1.49
CA SER A 262 18.17 -20.76 -2.49
C SER A 262 17.25 -20.64 -3.71
N ASN A 263 17.76 -20.14 -4.84
CA ASN A 263 16.99 -19.95 -6.07
C ASN A 263 16.50 -21.27 -6.70
N VAL A 264 17.02 -22.42 -6.25
CA VAL A 264 16.49 -23.76 -6.58
C VAL A 264 16.24 -24.52 -5.27
N ALA A 265 15.02 -25.00 -5.10
CA ALA A 265 14.67 -25.96 -4.08
C ALA A 265 14.67 -27.37 -4.70
N ASN A 266 14.96 -28.39 -3.89
CA ASN A 266 14.82 -29.79 -4.30
C ASN A 266 14.04 -30.55 -3.23
N GLU A 267 13.24 -31.54 -3.65
CA GLU A 267 12.32 -32.27 -2.78
C GLU A 267 13.02 -32.90 -1.56
N LYS A 268 14.22 -33.46 -1.77
CA LYS A 268 15.03 -34.06 -0.70
C LYS A 268 15.45 -33.04 0.36
N GLU A 269 15.83 -31.83 -0.04
CA GLU A 269 16.18 -30.74 0.88
C GLU A 269 14.94 -30.17 1.59
N ILE A 270 13.82 -30.00 0.88
CA ILE A 270 12.55 -29.60 1.51
C ILE A 270 12.17 -30.62 2.59
N MET A 271 12.15 -31.92 2.27
CA MET A 271 11.83 -32.98 3.23
C MET A 271 12.85 -33.11 4.37
N ARG A 272 14.11 -32.70 4.16
CA ARG A 272 15.12 -32.56 5.24
C ARG A 272 14.77 -31.41 6.19
N LEU A 273 14.38 -30.25 5.65
CA LEU A 273 14.01 -29.07 6.44
C LEU A 273 12.67 -29.27 7.16
N VAL A 274 11.71 -29.98 6.56
CA VAL A 274 10.44 -30.41 7.19
C VAL A 274 10.70 -31.23 8.44
N LYS A 275 11.58 -32.24 8.36
CA LYS A 275 11.98 -33.03 9.54
C LYS A 275 12.73 -32.19 10.58
N LEU A 276 13.57 -31.26 10.14
CA LEU A 276 14.32 -30.35 11.02
C LEU A 276 13.42 -29.30 11.69
N ALA A 277 12.25 -28.98 11.12
CA ALA A 277 11.22 -28.15 11.75
C ALA A 277 10.44 -28.87 12.87
N GLY A 278 10.63 -30.20 13.02
CA GLY A 278 9.87 -31.01 13.96
C GLY A 278 8.46 -31.35 13.47
N VAL A 279 8.26 -31.52 12.16
CA VAL A 279 7.04 -32.13 11.60
C VAL A 279 7.06 -33.63 11.93
N GLU A 280 6.09 -34.09 12.69
CA GLU A 280 6.04 -35.45 13.25
C GLU A 280 5.42 -36.44 12.26
N ASP A 281 4.22 -36.13 11.74
CA ASP A 281 3.56 -36.93 10.70
C ASP A 281 4.05 -36.48 9.31
N VAL A 282 5.26 -36.92 8.98
CA VAL A 282 5.88 -36.69 7.67
C VAL A 282 5.06 -37.31 6.52
N PRO A 283 4.45 -38.52 6.63
CA PRO A 283 3.54 -39.04 5.61
C PRO A 283 2.33 -38.15 5.33
N ALA A 284 1.65 -37.61 6.36
CA ALA A 284 0.53 -36.69 6.17
C ALA A 284 0.98 -35.36 5.56
N PHE A 285 2.16 -34.85 5.94
CA PHE A 285 2.78 -33.70 5.28
C PHE A 285 3.02 -33.96 3.78
N GLU A 286 3.64 -35.10 3.43
CA GLU A 286 3.97 -35.48 2.06
C GLU A 286 2.69 -35.64 1.21
N ALA A 287 1.64 -36.23 1.79
CA ALA A 287 0.33 -36.34 1.18
C ALA A 287 -0.39 -34.99 1.03
N CYS A 288 -0.26 -34.07 1.99
CA CYS A 288 -0.78 -32.69 1.91
C CYS A 288 -0.12 -31.93 0.75
N TRP A 289 1.21 -32.00 0.70
CA TRP A 289 2.04 -31.19 -0.19
C TRP A 289 1.98 -31.69 -1.63
N ARG A 290 2.10 -33.01 -1.89
CA ARG A 290 1.96 -33.57 -3.24
C ARG A 290 0.54 -33.47 -3.81
N LYS A 291 -0.50 -33.40 -2.97
CA LYS A 291 -1.89 -33.13 -3.42
C LYS A 291 -2.16 -31.64 -3.66
N GLY A 292 -1.20 -30.75 -3.35
CA GLY A 292 -1.39 -29.31 -3.46
C GLY A 292 -2.53 -28.77 -2.60
N LYS A 293 -2.76 -29.35 -1.40
CA LYS A 293 -3.90 -29.02 -0.50
C LYS A 293 -4.11 -27.51 -0.32
N TYR A 294 -3.01 -26.74 -0.31
CA TYR A 294 -3.01 -25.30 -0.09
C TYR A 294 -2.71 -24.44 -1.32
N ALA A 295 -2.71 -25.02 -2.53
CA ALA A 295 -2.54 -24.28 -3.79
C ALA A 295 -3.54 -23.14 -3.93
N GLN A 296 -4.83 -23.39 -3.62
CA GLN A 296 -5.88 -22.38 -3.72
C GLN A 296 -5.76 -21.30 -2.63
N ARG A 297 -5.25 -21.62 -1.43
CA ARG A 297 -4.97 -20.64 -0.36
C ARG A 297 -3.90 -19.65 -0.84
N VAL A 298 -2.75 -20.17 -1.27
CA VAL A 298 -1.64 -19.35 -1.79
C VAL A 298 -2.06 -18.55 -3.03
N GLN A 299 -2.91 -19.11 -3.90
CA GLN A 299 -3.39 -18.38 -5.07
C GLN A 299 -4.46 -17.31 -4.73
N ASN A 300 -5.18 -17.44 -3.61
CA ASN A 300 -6.03 -16.37 -3.07
C ASN A 300 -5.18 -15.27 -2.40
N ASP A 301 -4.19 -15.61 -1.58
CA ASP A 301 -3.26 -14.64 -0.97
C ASP A 301 -2.58 -13.76 -2.03
N ILE A 302 -2.20 -14.34 -3.17
CA ILE A 302 -1.65 -13.60 -4.33
C ILE A 302 -2.71 -12.68 -4.97
N ARG A 303 -3.96 -13.12 -5.15
CA ARG A 303 -5.00 -12.26 -5.74
C ARG A 303 -5.33 -11.08 -4.83
N GLU A 304 -5.59 -11.34 -3.55
CA GLU A 304 -5.90 -10.29 -2.57
C GLU A 304 -4.73 -9.29 -2.44
N GLY A 305 -3.48 -9.75 -2.50
CA GLY A 305 -2.33 -8.85 -2.55
C GLY A 305 -2.30 -7.97 -3.82
N VAL A 306 -2.62 -8.52 -4.99
CA VAL A 306 -2.70 -7.76 -6.26
C VAL A 306 -3.88 -6.78 -6.26
N GLU A 307 -5.03 -7.17 -5.71
CA GLU A 307 -6.21 -6.31 -5.51
C GLU A 307 -5.89 -5.13 -4.58
N LEU A 308 -5.04 -5.35 -3.56
CA LEU A 308 -4.46 -4.30 -2.71
C LEU A 308 -3.27 -3.55 -3.37
N GLY A 309 -2.99 -3.78 -4.65
CA GLY A 309 -1.95 -3.06 -5.41
C GLY A 309 -0.50 -3.50 -5.14
N ILE A 310 -0.27 -4.64 -4.47
CA ILE A 310 1.07 -5.17 -4.18
C ILE A 310 1.72 -5.68 -5.48
N GLN A 311 2.94 -5.21 -5.76
CA GLN A 311 3.70 -5.56 -6.97
C GLN A 311 5.02 -6.29 -6.68
N GLY A 312 5.39 -6.47 -5.41
CA GLY A 312 6.68 -7.02 -5.00
C GLY A 312 6.73 -7.42 -3.53
N THR A 313 7.83 -8.06 -3.13
CA THR A 313 8.03 -8.58 -1.76
C THR A 313 9.40 -8.19 -1.19
N PRO A 314 9.53 -8.02 0.13
CA PRO A 314 8.44 -8.05 1.11
C PRO A 314 7.64 -6.74 1.00
N THR A 315 6.33 -6.84 1.19
CA THR A 315 5.45 -5.67 1.32
C THR A 315 4.67 -5.78 2.61
N PHE A 316 4.57 -4.67 3.33
CA PHE A 316 3.96 -4.60 4.65
C PHE A 316 2.76 -3.68 4.62
N ILE A 317 1.75 -4.03 5.41
CA ILE A 317 0.59 -3.18 5.68
C ILE A 317 0.53 -3.03 7.20
N LEU A 318 0.63 -1.80 7.69
CA LEU A 318 0.79 -1.50 9.10
C LEU A 318 -0.17 -0.40 9.53
N GLY A 319 -1.06 -0.72 10.47
CA GLY A 319 -1.97 0.27 11.04
C GLY A 319 -2.86 -0.27 12.14
N ALA A 320 -4.01 0.36 12.31
CA ALA A 320 -5.01 -0.03 13.29
C ALA A 320 -5.59 -1.41 12.95
N TYR A 321 -5.74 -2.27 13.96
CA TYR A 321 -6.39 -3.57 13.85
C TYR A 321 -7.83 -3.49 14.32
N ASP A 322 -8.76 -3.92 13.47
CA ASP A 322 -10.11 -4.28 13.90
C ASP A 322 -10.21 -5.81 14.07
N PRO A 323 -10.39 -6.32 15.29
CA PRO A 323 -10.58 -7.75 15.53
C PRO A 323 -11.95 -8.28 15.05
N GLU A 324 -12.95 -7.42 14.82
CA GLU A 324 -14.30 -7.85 14.42
C GLU A 324 -14.36 -8.14 12.91
N SER A 325 -14.01 -7.17 12.05
CA SER A 325 -13.86 -7.40 10.61
C SER A 325 -12.58 -8.19 10.23
N ARG A 326 -11.64 -8.37 11.18
CA ARG A 326 -10.29 -8.92 10.96
C ARG A 326 -9.52 -8.15 9.88
N THR A 327 -9.63 -6.82 9.88
CA THR A 327 -8.93 -5.95 8.92
C THR A 327 -7.82 -5.13 9.57
N VAL A 328 -6.83 -4.75 8.75
CA VAL A 328 -5.77 -3.80 9.09
C VAL A 328 -6.00 -2.53 8.26
N SER A 329 -6.31 -1.42 8.92
CA SER A 329 -6.49 -0.10 8.30
C SER A 329 -5.22 0.72 8.50
N GLY A 330 -4.38 0.84 7.47
CA GLY A 330 -3.03 1.37 7.67
C GLY A 330 -2.23 1.78 6.42
N LYS A 331 -0.93 1.96 6.64
CA LYS A 331 0.04 2.39 5.62
C LYS A 331 0.72 1.18 5.00
N MET A 332 0.83 1.17 3.67
CA MET A 332 1.61 0.19 2.93
C MET A 332 3.07 0.67 2.76
N PHE A 333 4.04 -0.24 2.82
CA PHE A 333 5.43 0.01 2.42
C PHE A 333 6.12 -1.26 1.94
N SER A 334 7.09 -1.13 1.01
CA SER A 334 7.73 -2.27 0.34
C SER A 334 9.26 -2.26 0.48
N GLY A 335 9.88 -3.43 0.31
CA GLY A 335 11.31 -3.66 0.43
C GLY A 335 11.78 -4.00 1.85
N ALA A 336 13.09 -4.23 2.01
CA ALA A 336 13.70 -4.55 3.30
C ALA A 336 13.80 -3.29 4.20
N VAL A 337 12.66 -2.87 4.75
CA VAL A 337 12.51 -1.66 5.58
C VAL A 337 13.27 -1.75 6.90
N SER A 338 13.81 -0.60 7.33
CA SER A 338 14.66 -0.49 8.52
C SER A 338 13.85 -0.53 9.82
N GLU A 339 14.52 -0.88 10.91
CA GLU A 339 13.91 -1.03 12.24
C GLU A 339 13.31 0.28 12.76
N GLU A 340 14.00 1.40 12.52
CA GLU A 340 13.60 2.75 12.89
C GLU A 340 12.30 3.15 12.17
N LYS A 341 12.14 2.74 10.90
CA LYS A 341 10.93 3.05 10.13
C LYS A 341 9.73 2.21 10.59
N PHE A 342 9.93 0.94 10.95
CA PHE A 342 8.88 0.17 11.62
C PHE A 342 8.48 0.80 12.96
N VAL A 343 9.45 1.12 13.83
CA VAL A 343 9.21 1.77 15.13
C VAL A 343 8.43 3.07 14.96
N GLN A 344 8.85 3.96 14.04
CA GLN A 344 8.16 5.22 13.77
C GLN A 344 6.67 5.03 13.47
N VAL A 345 6.31 4.06 12.63
CA VAL A 345 4.92 3.83 12.21
C VAL A 345 4.14 3.06 13.28
N ILE A 346 4.77 2.13 13.99
CA ILE A 346 4.16 1.45 15.15
C ILE A 346 3.77 2.45 16.24
N GLU A 347 4.68 3.34 16.65
CA GLU A 347 4.40 4.35 17.68
C GLU A 347 3.33 5.36 17.22
N GLN A 348 3.24 5.67 15.92
CA GLN A 348 2.18 6.51 15.37
C GLN A 348 0.79 5.88 15.63
N PHE A 349 0.62 4.60 15.29
CA PHE A 349 -0.67 3.91 15.45
C PHE A 349 -0.96 3.50 16.90
N LEU A 350 0.05 3.17 17.71
CA LEU A 350 -0.14 2.96 19.16
C LEU A 350 -0.60 4.25 19.85
N THR A 351 -0.03 5.40 19.49
CA THR A 351 -0.44 6.71 20.05
C THR A 351 -1.87 7.08 19.64
N SER A 352 -2.25 6.80 18.38
CA SER A 352 -3.60 7.08 17.87
C SER A 352 -4.66 6.21 18.57
N THR A 353 -4.46 4.88 18.58
CA THR A 353 -5.43 3.93 19.18
C THR A 353 -5.53 4.09 20.71
N ARG A 354 -4.45 4.46 21.41
CA ARG A 354 -4.48 4.85 22.84
C ARG A 354 -5.25 6.16 23.09
N SER A 355 -5.38 7.04 22.10
CA SER A 355 -6.11 8.30 22.22
C SER A 355 -7.61 8.10 22.00
N GLU A 356 -7.99 7.34 20.96
CA GLU A 356 -9.37 6.89 20.71
C GLU A 356 -9.96 6.16 21.93
N ALA A 357 -9.19 5.24 22.52
CA ALA A 357 -9.58 4.48 23.72
C ALA A 357 -9.72 5.31 25.01
N LYS A 358 -9.35 6.61 24.97
CA LYS A 358 -9.58 7.59 26.06
C LYS A 358 -10.75 8.54 25.77
N LEU A 359 -11.16 8.69 24.52
CA LEU A 359 -12.31 9.51 24.11
C LEU A 359 -13.64 8.72 24.21
N ASN A 360 -13.56 7.40 24.09
CA ASN A 360 -14.69 6.48 24.19
C ASN A 360 -14.82 5.88 25.63
N ARG A 361 -14.56 6.69 26.66
CA ARG A 361 -14.66 6.35 28.09
C ARG A 361 -15.15 7.55 28.90
#